data_AF-A0A4Q3C2K8-F1
#
_entry.id   AF-A0A4Q3C2K8-F1
#
_cell.length_a   1.000
_cell.length_b   1.000
_cell.length_c   1.000
_cell.angle_alpha   90.00
_cell.angle_beta   90.00
_cell.angle_gamma   90.00
#
_symmetry.space_group_name_H-M   'P 1'
#
loop_
_entity.id
_entity.type
_entity.pdbx_description
1 polymer ?
#
loop_
_entity_poly.entity_id
_entity_poly.type
_entity_poly.pdbx_seq_one_letter_code
_entity_poly.pdbx_strand_id
1 'polypeptide(L)'
;MLVELDGDRLIIPGQEPVPLALLRRVEGRQLAFSRTDLRGWRLGFDVEPSAPLLWQLPAASHYGGPIDRIGLWGFAAIALALSALVIVGAIQGLGLLARMIPYSWEQRLGDVISGDFAEQACRAPAGQKALDDLAHRLSPAGRPIRIGVVDIPVVNAVALPGGRILIFRGLIDEAQSPDEVAGVLAHE
;
A
#
# COMPACT_ATOMS: atom_id res chain seq x y z
N MET A 1 -51.11 8.71 25.56
CA MET A 1 -50.60 10.09 25.66
C MET A 1 -50.39 10.58 24.25
N LEU A 2 -50.99 11.71 23.86
CA LEU A 2 -50.85 12.24 22.50
C LEU A 2 -49.52 13.00 22.40
N VAL A 3 -48.65 12.55 21.51
CA VAL A 3 -47.38 13.21 21.19
C VAL A 3 -47.61 13.99 19.90
N GLU A 4 -47.20 15.25 19.89
CA GLU A 4 -47.41 16.16 18.75
C GLU A 4 -46.08 16.75 18.27
N LEU A 5 -46.09 17.32 17.07
CA LEU A 5 -44.95 18.03 16.50
C LEU A 5 -45.25 19.52 16.44
N ASP A 6 -44.28 20.31 16.88
CA ASP A 6 -44.22 21.75 16.66
C ASP A 6 -42.93 22.07 15.91
N GLY A 7 -43.04 22.25 14.59
CA GLY A 7 -41.89 22.43 13.70
C GLY A 7 -40.92 21.24 13.75
N ASP A 8 -39.68 21.49 14.17
CA ASP A 8 -38.62 20.48 14.29
C ASP A 8 -38.53 19.87 15.70
N ARG A 9 -39.55 20.06 16.54
CA ARG A 9 -39.56 19.62 17.94
C ARG A 9 -40.73 18.68 18.22
N LEU A 10 -40.44 17.64 18.98
CA LEU A 10 -41.40 16.70 19.51
C LEU A 10 -41.92 17.20 20.85
N ILE A 11 -43.23 17.41 20.94
CA ILE A 11 -43.92 17.83 22.15
C ILE A 11 -44.48 16.60 22.86
N ILE A 12 -43.93 16.33 24.03
CA ILE A 12 -44.33 15.24 24.91
C ILE A 12 -44.96 15.88 26.16
N PRO A 13 -46.24 15.60 26.48
CA PRO A 13 -46.89 16.14 27.67
C PRO A 13 -46.05 15.93 28.94
N GLY A 14 -45.78 17.01 29.67
CA GLY A 14 -45.01 16.97 30.93
C GLY A 14 -43.49 16.86 30.75
N GLN A 15 -42.96 17.06 29.54
CA GLN A 15 -41.54 17.08 29.23
C GLN A 15 -41.18 18.33 28.42
N GLU A 16 -39.91 18.72 28.43
CA GLU A 16 -39.43 19.77 27.54
C GLU A 16 -39.48 19.32 26.06
N PRO A 17 -39.77 20.24 25.12
CA PRO A 17 -39.75 19.95 23.68
C PRO A 17 -38.41 19.33 23.26
N VAL A 18 -38.45 18.19 22.58
CA VAL A 18 -37.25 17.46 22.14
C VAL A 18 -36.98 17.72 20.66
N PRO A 19 -35.85 18.34 20.27
CA PRO A 19 -35.50 18.50 18.86
C PRO A 19 -35.36 17.16 18.14
N LEU A 20 -35.97 17.03 16.96
CA LEU A 20 -35.91 15.81 16.14
C LEU A 20 -34.47 15.45 15.75
N ALA A 21 -33.59 16.43 15.59
CA ALA A 21 -32.17 16.22 15.30
C ALA A 21 -31.39 15.47 16.40
N LEU A 22 -31.91 15.47 17.63
CA LEU A 22 -31.32 14.75 18.76
C LEU A 22 -31.86 13.32 18.90
N LEU A 23 -32.92 12.99 18.17
CA LEU A 23 -33.51 11.66 18.19
C LEU A 23 -32.74 10.71 17.25
N ARG A 24 -32.46 9.50 17.74
CA ARG A 24 -32.03 8.37 16.92
C ARG A 24 -32.98 7.21 17.13
N ARG A 25 -33.38 6.55 16.04
CA ARG A 25 -34.18 5.34 16.13
C ARG A 25 -33.34 4.20 16.72
N VAL A 26 -33.89 3.55 17.74
CA VAL A 26 -33.33 2.36 18.36
C VAL A 26 -33.78 1.14 17.58
N GLU A 27 -32.86 0.23 17.30
CA GLU A 27 -33.14 -1.00 16.57
C GLU A 27 -33.98 -1.96 17.43
N GLY A 28 -35.10 -2.45 16.90
CA GLY A 28 -36.02 -3.34 17.63
C GLY A 28 -37.39 -3.48 16.95
N ARG A 29 -38.22 -4.40 17.48
CA ARG A 29 -39.60 -4.66 16.98
C ARG A 29 -40.57 -3.50 17.27
N GLN A 30 -40.31 -2.71 18.31
CA GLN A 30 -41.13 -1.55 18.67
C GLN A 30 -40.51 -0.28 18.11
N LEU A 31 -41.34 0.68 17.71
CA LEU A 31 -40.89 2.01 17.28
C LEU A 31 -40.35 2.74 18.51
N ALA A 32 -39.03 2.74 18.68
CA ALA A 32 -38.36 3.35 19.83
C ALA A 32 -37.26 4.32 19.38
N PHE A 33 -37.09 5.39 20.14
CA PHE A 33 -36.10 6.44 19.90
C PHE A 33 -35.29 6.70 21.15
N SER A 34 -34.00 6.96 20.99
CA SER A 34 -33.10 7.44 22.03
C SER A 34 -32.65 8.85 21.71
N ARG A 35 -32.16 9.55 22.72
CA ARG A 35 -31.56 10.87 22.59
C ARG A 35 -30.04 10.75 22.51
N THR A 36 -29.42 11.52 21.63
CA THR A 36 -27.95 11.57 21.48
C THR A 36 -27.28 12.38 22.60
N ASP A 37 -27.99 13.33 23.20
CA ASP A 37 -27.51 14.21 24.25
C ASP A 37 -27.77 13.66 25.67
N LEU A 38 -28.79 12.83 25.86
CA LEU A 38 -29.15 12.24 27.14
C LEU A 38 -29.09 10.71 27.11
N ARG A 39 -28.10 10.15 27.80
CA ARG A 39 -27.96 8.68 27.92
C ARG A 39 -29.11 8.08 28.72
N GLY A 40 -29.60 6.93 28.28
CA GLY A 40 -30.65 6.18 28.96
C GLY A 40 -32.08 6.65 28.68
N TRP A 41 -32.25 7.85 28.11
CA TRP A 41 -33.57 8.33 27.69
C TRP A 41 -34.08 7.51 26.49
N ARG A 42 -35.34 7.05 26.58
CA ARG A 42 -36.01 6.30 25.52
C ARG A 42 -37.46 6.75 25.38
N LEU A 43 -37.91 6.87 24.14
CA LEU A 43 -39.30 7.06 23.76
C LEU A 43 -39.74 5.84 22.97
N GLY A 44 -40.62 5.03 23.54
CA GLY A 44 -41.28 3.92 22.84
C GLY A 44 -42.72 4.30 22.50
N PHE A 45 -43.21 3.83 21.37
CA PHE A 45 -44.62 3.95 21.00
C PHE A 45 -45.31 2.59 21.19
N ASP A 46 -46.28 2.53 22.10
CA ASP A 46 -47.10 1.33 22.35
C ASP A 46 -48.13 1.09 21.25
N VAL A 47 -48.57 2.17 20.60
CA VAL A 47 -49.46 2.20 19.44
C VAL A 47 -48.77 2.96 18.33
N GLU A 48 -48.89 2.48 17.10
CA GLU A 48 -48.28 3.11 15.94
C GLU A 48 -48.73 4.60 15.83
N PRO A 49 -47.78 5.55 15.78
CA PRO A 49 -48.11 6.96 15.71
C PRO A 49 -48.80 7.30 14.38
N SER A 50 -49.44 8.46 14.33
CA SER A 50 -50.11 8.91 13.11
C SER A 50 -49.13 9.01 11.94
N ALA A 51 -49.60 8.71 10.72
CA ALA A 51 -48.74 8.75 9.53
C ALA A 51 -47.96 10.07 9.38
N PRO A 52 -48.55 11.27 9.59
CA PRO A 52 -47.80 12.53 9.50
C PRO A 52 -46.66 12.65 10.51
N LEU A 53 -46.80 12.05 11.69
CA LEU A 53 -45.76 12.01 12.72
C LEU A 53 -44.65 11.02 12.34
N LEU A 54 -45.02 9.83 11.82
CA LEU A 54 -44.07 8.81 11.39
C LEU A 54 -43.10 9.29 10.31
N TRP A 55 -43.60 10.04 9.32
CA TRP A 55 -42.77 10.54 8.21
C TRP A 55 -41.73 11.60 8.63
N GLN A 56 -41.92 12.23 9.78
CA GLN A 56 -41.03 13.27 10.31
C GLN A 56 -40.04 12.72 11.34
N LEU A 57 -40.26 11.51 11.86
CA LEU A 57 -39.36 10.88 12.82
C LEU A 57 -38.13 10.28 12.11
N PRO A 58 -36.95 10.25 12.78
CA PRO A 58 -35.73 9.69 12.19
C PRO A 58 -35.90 8.22 11.75
N ALA A 59 -35.45 7.91 10.53
CA ALA A 59 -35.40 6.53 10.05
C ALA A 59 -34.37 5.69 10.85
N ALA A 60 -34.51 4.36 10.78
CA ALA A 60 -33.52 3.45 11.36
C ALA A 60 -32.24 3.51 10.53
N SER A 61 -31.09 3.75 11.17
CA SER A 61 -29.78 3.56 10.55
C SER A 61 -29.36 2.10 10.74
N HIS A 62 -29.12 1.36 9.66
CA HIS A 62 -28.62 -0.03 9.74
C HIS A 62 -27.09 -0.07 9.74
N TYR A 63 -26.44 0.71 8.88
CA TYR A 63 -24.98 0.74 8.74
C TYR A 63 -24.37 2.11 9.10
N GLY A 64 -25.17 3.18 9.05
CA GLY A 64 -24.79 4.55 9.37
C GLY A 64 -24.20 5.34 8.19
N GLY A 65 -24.26 6.67 8.32
CA GLY A 65 -23.50 7.63 7.50
C GLY A 65 -23.70 7.46 5.97
N PRO A 66 -22.62 7.28 5.19
CA PRO A 66 -22.70 7.19 3.73
C PRO A 66 -23.25 5.85 3.22
N ILE A 67 -23.16 4.76 3.99
CA ILE A 67 -23.61 3.43 3.56
C ILE A 67 -25.13 3.38 3.50
N ASP A 68 -25.82 3.97 4.49
CA ASP A 68 -27.28 4.07 4.49
C ASP A 68 -27.81 4.99 3.36
N ARG A 69 -26.97 5.92 2.86
CA ARG A 69 -27.34 6.83 1.75
C ARG A 69 -27.14 6.21 0.37
N ILE A 70 -26.02 5.51 0.16
CA ILE A 70 -25.60 4.97 -1.14
C ILE A 70 -26.03 3.50 -1.31
N GLY A 71 -26.38 2.84 -0.20
CA GLY A 71 -26.64 1.42 -0.14
C GLY A 71 -25.35 0.60 -0.02
N LEU A 72 -25.44 -0.55 0.63
CA LEU A 72 -24.31 -1.45 0.88
C LEU A 72 -23.56 -1.82 -0.41
N TRP A 73 -24.29 -2.18 -1.47
CA TRP A 73 -23.70 -2.59 -2.74
C TRP A 73 -23.02 -1.45 -3.49
N GLY A 74 -23.61 -0.24 -3.46
CA GLY A 74 -23.00 0.94 -4.07
C GLY A 74 -21.70 1.32 -3.35
N PHE A 75 -21.71 1.27 -2.01
CA PHE A 75 -20.50 1.49 -1.21
C PHE A 75 -19.44 0.41 -1.48
N ALA A 76 -19.82 -0.87 -1.54
CA ALA A 76 -18.91 -1.97 -1.84
C ALA A 76 -18.25 -1.83 -3.22
N ALA A 77 -19.00 -1.43 -4.24
CA ALA A 77 -18.47 -1.18 -5.57
C ALA A 77 -17.46 -0.03 -5.59
N ILE A 78 -17.74 1.08 -4.87
CA ILE A 78 -16.80 2.20 -4.73
C ILE A 78 -15.53 1.76 -4.02
N ALA A 79 -15.66 1.04 -2.90
CA ALA A 79 -14.51 0.55 -2.14
C ALA A 79 -13.63 -0.39 -2.99
N LEU A 80 -14.25 -1.28 -3.77
CA LEU A 80 -13.53 -2.16 -4.69
C LEU A 80 -12.81 -1.38 -5.79
N ALA A 81 -13.48 -0.40 -6.41
CA ALA A 81 -12.88 0.44 -7.44
C ALA A 81 -11.70 1.26 -6.92
N LEU A 82 -11.82 1.85 -5.72
CA LEU A 82 -10.73 2.58 -5.08
C LEU A 82 -9.56 1.66 -4.72
N SER A 83 -9.83 0.47 -4.20
CA SER A 83 -8.79 -0.53 -3.92
C SER A 83 -8.04 -0.93 -5.20
N ALA A 84 -8.77 -1.24 -6.27
CA ALA A 84 -8.18 -1.56 -7.56
C ALA A 84 -7.33 -0.40 -8.11
N LEU A 85 -7.83 0.84 -8.02
CA LEU A 85 -7.09 2.03 -8.44
C LEU A 85 -5.79 2.21 -7.66
N VAL A 86 -5.81 2.02 -6.34
CA VAL A 86 -4.61 2.12 -5.50
C VAL A 86 -3.61 1.04 -5.87
N ILE A 87 -4.05 -0.21 -6.05
CA ILE A 87 -3.17 -1.33 -6.42
C ILE A 87 -2.52 -1.08 -7.79
N VAL A 88 -3.31 -0.75 -8.80
CA VAL A 88 -2.81 -0.48 -10.15
C VAL A 88 -1.89 0.75 -10.14
N GLY A 89 -2.29 1.81 -9.45
CA GLY A 89 -1.49 3.03 -9.29
C GLY A 89 -0.14 2.76 -8.61
N ALA A 90 -0.12 1.89 -7.59
CA ALA A 90 1.11 1.49 -6.92
C ALA A 90 2.02 0.66 -7.85
N ILE A 91 1.49 -0.37 -8.51
CA ILE A 91 2.27 -1.23 -9.42
C ILE A 91 2.90 -0.40 -10.53
N GLN A 92 2.12 0.47 -11.18
CA GLN A 92 2.59 1.28 -12.30
C GLN A 92 3.47 2.46 -11.82
N GLY A 93 3.14 3.05 -10.68
CA GLY A 93 3.85 4.21 -10.13
C GLY A 93 5.23 3.88 -9.59
N LEU A 94 5.41 2.71 -8.95
CA LEU A 94 6.70 2.28 -8.43
C LEU A 94 7.77 2.16 -9.53
N GLY A 95 7.41 1.69 -10.73
CA GLY A 95 8.33 1.62 -11.86
C GLY A 95 8.76 2.98 -12.42
N LEU A 96 7.94 4.02 -12.23
CA LEU A 96 8.31 5.39 -12.58
C LEU A 96 9.25 5.98 -11.52
N LEU A 97 8.94 5.74 -10.24
CA LEU A 97 9.78 6.13 -9.12
C LEU A 97 11.18 5.51 -9.22
N ALA A 98 11.26 4.22 -9.56
CA ALA A 98 12.53 3.52 -9.75
C ALA A 98 13.42 4.18 -10.82
N ARG A 99 12.84 4.64 -11.94
CA ARG A 99 13.58 5.33 -13.01
C ARG A 99 14.11 6.70 -12.61
N MET A 100 13.54 7.31 -11.57
CA MET A 100 14.00 8.59 -11.04
C MET A 100 15.11 8.44 -9.99
N ILE A 101 15.44 7.20 -9.58
CA ILE A 101 16.53 6.96 -8.63
C ILE A 101 17.84 7.37 -9.30
N PRO A 102 18.61 8.30 -8.70
CA PRO A 102 19.90 8.69 -9.23
C PRO A 102 20.85 7.50 -9.25
N TYR A 103 21.64 7.36 -10.33
CA TYR A 103 22.62 6.28 -10.46
C TYR A 103 23.62 6.22 -9.28
N SER A 104 23.97 7.37 -8.69
CA SER A 104 24.83 7.43 -7.50
C SER A 104 24.23 6.77 -6.26
N TRP A 105 22.91 6.71 -6.15
CA TRP A 105 22.22 6.01 -5.06
C TRP A 105 22.28 4.50 -5.29
N GLU A 106 22.06 4.06 -6.53
CA GLU A 106 22.23 2.66 -6.91
C GLU A 106 23.67 2.19 -6.62
N GLN A 107 24.67 3.02 -6.96
CA GLN A 107 26.07 2.74 -6.66
C GLN A 107 26.32 2.58 -5.16
N ARG A 108 25.77 3.45 -4.32
CA ARG A 108 25.92 3.30 -2.86
C ARG A 108 25.31 2.00 -2.35
N LEU A 109 24.15 1.63 -2.87
CA LEU A 109 23.49 0.37 -2.50
C LEU A 109 24.30 -0.84 -2.94
N GLY A 110 24.80 -0.86 -4.18
CA GLY A 110 25.69 -1.90 -4.67
C GLY A 110 26.98 -1.98 -3.87
N ASP A 111 27.53 -0.83 -3.48
CA ASP A 111 28.74 -0.75 -2.66
C ASP A 111 28.52 -1.41 -1.28
N VAL A 112 27.37 -1.16 -0.65
CA VAL A 112 26.96 -1.81 0.62
C VAL A 112 26.81 -3.33 0.43
N ILE A 113 26.04 -3.77 -0.56
CA ILE A 113 25.80 -5.22 -0.79
C ILE A 113 27.11 -5.96 -1.10
N SER A 114 27.97 -5.39 -1.93
CA SER A 114 29.27 -6.01 -2.24
C SER A 114 30.23 -6.04 -1.05
N GLY A 115 30.03 -5.16 -0.06
CA GLY A 115 30.81 -5.12 1.18
C GLY A 115 30.68 -6.40 2.00
N ASP A 116 29.52 -7.08 1.91
CA ASP A 116 29.27 -8.37 2.56
C ASP A 116 30.17 -9.49 2.01
N PHE A 117 30.75 -9.29 0.82
CA PHE A 117 31.66 -10.23 0.17
C PHE A 117 33.15 -9.83 0.29
N ALA A 118 33.47 -8.80 1.09
CA ALA A 118 34.82 -8.24 1.13
C ALA A 118 35.88 -9.21 1.66
N GLU A 119 35.50 -10.15 2.52
CA GLU A 119 36.39 -11.19 3.05
C GLU A 119 36.71 -12.26 2.00
N GLN A 120 35.75 -12.55 1.12
CA GLN A 120 35.87 -13.50 0.03
C GLN A 120 36.49 -12.86 -1.23
N ALA A 121 36.80 -11.56 -1.23
CA ALA A 121 37.28 -10.90 -2.44
C ALA A 121 38.67 -11.42 -2.88
N CYS A 122 38.74 -11.91 -4.13
CA CYS A 122 40.00 -12.27 -4.78
C CYS A 122 40.72 -10.99 -5.25
N ARG A 123 41.97 -10.76 -4.79
CA ARG A 123 42.70 -9.49 -5.01
C ARG A 123 43.97 -9.61 -5.87
N ALA A 124 44.03 -10.58 -6.77
CA ALA A 124 45.20 -10.75 -7.65
C ALA A 124 45.35 -9.55 -8.62
N PRO A 125 46.46 -8.77 -8.58
CA PRO A 125 46.57 -7.51 -9.32
C PRO A 125 46.43 -7.65 -10.85
N ALA A 126 47.00 -8.72 -11.42
CA ALA A 126 46.91 -8.97 -12.86
C ALA A 126 45.48 -9.31 -13.30
N GLY A 127 44.76 -10.11 -12.49
CA GLY A 127 43.37 -10.46 -12.74
C GLY A 127 42.46 -9.24 -12.63
N GLN A 128 42.61 -8.44 -11.57
CA GLN A 128 41.84 -7.21 -11.41
C GLN A 128 42.09 -6.24 -12.58
N LYS A 129 43.34 -6.08 -13.01
CA LYS A 129 43.67 -5.24 -14.17
C LYS A 129 42.94 -5.72 -15.45
N ALA A 130 42.91 -7.03 -15.71
CA ALA A 130 42.21 -7.57 -16.88
C ALA A 130 40.70 -7.30 -16.81
N LEU A 131 40.11 -7.42 -15.63
CA LEU A 131 38.70 -7.12 -15.38
C LEU A 131 38.40 -5.62 -15.51
N ASP A 132 39.28 -4.75 -15.03
CA ASP A 132 39.15 -3.29 -15.17
C ASP A 132 39.23 -2.88 -16.65
N ASP A 133 40.16 -3.46 -17.41
CA ASP A 133 40.30 -3.22 -18.85
C ASP A 133 39.04 -3.70 -19.62
N LEU A 134 38.43 -4.81 -19.19
CA LEU A 134 37.16 -5.31 -19.74
C LEU A 134 35.98 -4.41 -19.36
N ALA A 135 35.88 -4.03 -18.09
CA ALA A 135 34.87 -3.10 -17.59
C ALA A 135 34.90 -1.77 -18.34
N HIS A 136 36.09 -1.24 -18.64
CA HIS A 136 36.24 -0.03 -19.43
C HIS A 136 35.71 -0.16 -20.86
N ARG A 137 35.81 -1.34 -21.48
CA ARG A 137 35.30 -1.60 -22.84
C ARG A 137 33.79 -1.79 -22.86
N LEU A 138 33.22 -2.37 -21.80
CA LEU A 138 31.79 -2.71 -21.72
C LEU A 138 30.94 -1.60 -21.07
N SER A 139 31.54 -0.69 -20.31
CA SER A 139 30.83 0.38 -19.61
C SER A 139 30.02 1.27 -20.56
N PRO A 140 28.69 1.39 -20.36
CA PRO A 140 27.89 2.39 -21.06
C PRO A 140 28.30 3.82 -20.69
N ALA A 141 28.06 4.75 -21.61
CA ALA A 141 28.34 6.18 -21.38
C ALA A 141 27.59 6.69 -20.13
N GLY A 142 28.34 7.24 -19.17
CA GLY A 142 27.79 7.79 -17.93
C GLY A 142 27.35 6.75 -16.88
N ARG A 143 27.57 5.45 -17.12
CA ARG A 143 27.23 4.35 -16.19
C ARG A 143 28.38 3.35 -16.10
N PRO A 144 29.51 3.72 -15.46
CA PRO A 144 30.69 2.86 -15.37
C PRO A 144 30.39 1.57 -14.59
N ILE A 145 30.79 0.44 -15.16
CA ILE A 145 30.71 -0.86 -14.47
C ILE A 145 32.01 -1.15 -13.71
N ARG A 146 31.91 -1.94 -12.64
CA ARG A 146 33.04 -2.41 -11.82
C ARG A 146 32.89 -3.90 -11.62
N ILE A 147 33.92 -4.66 -11.97
CA ILE A 147 33.90 -6.12 -11.92
C ILE A 147 34.84 -6.60 -10.83
N GLY A 148 34.37 -7.49 -9.97
CA GLY A 148 35.17 -8.13 -8.93
C GLY A 148 34.98 -9.65 -8.95
N VAL A 149 35.91 -10.37 -8.33
CA VAL A 149 35.82 -11.82 -8.17
C VAL A 149 35.72 -12.15 -6.68
N VAL A 150 34.81 -13.05 -6.33
CA VAL A 150 34.61 -13.54 -4.97
C VAL A 150 34.91 -15.04 -4.88
N ASP A 151 35.51 -15.44 -3.78
CA ASP A 151 36.02 -16.77 -3.52
C ASP A 151 34.90 -17.74 -3.10
N ILE A 152 33.98 -18.00 -4.03
CA ILE A 152 32.82 -18.86 -3.83
C ILE A 152 32.86 -19.96 -4.91
N PRO A 153 32.89 -21.25 -4.53
CA PRO A 153 33.03 -22.38 -5.46
C PRO A 153 31.67 -22.76 -6.10
N VAL A 154 30.94 -21.78 -6.61
CA VAL A 154 29.68 -21.97 -7.34
C VAL A 154 29.84 -21.31 -8.71
N VAL A 155 29.40 -21.98 -9.77
CA VAL A 155 29.40 -21.46 -11.15
C VAL A 155 28.30 -20.40 -11.25
N ASN A 156 28.65 -19.13 -11.00
CA ASN A 156 27.70 -18.02 -11.04
C ASN A 156 28.38 -16.66 -11.24
N ALA A 157 27.59 -15.67 -11.65
CA ALA A 157 27.91 -14.25 -11.55
C ALA A 157 26.64 -13.49 -11.12
N VAL A 158 26.79 -12.25 -10.66
CA VAL A 158 25.63 -11.41 -10.33
C VAL A 158 25.90 -9.94 -10.56
N ALA A 159 24.96 -9.26 -11.23
CA ALA A 159 24.87 -7.82 -11.28
C ALA A 159 24.17 -7.23 -10.03
N LEU A 160 24.86 -6.36 -9.32
CA LEU A 160 24.37 -5.55 -8.22
C LEU A 160 23.99 -4.14 -8.70
N PRO A 161 23.15 -3.40 -7.94
CA PRO A 161 22.80 -2.02 -8.26
C PRO A 161 24.03 -1.13 -8.52
N GLY A 162 23.90 -0.18 -9.45
CA GLY A 162 24.97 0.78 -9.74
C GLY A 162 26.17 0.21 -10.48
N GLY A 163 25.97 -0.84 -11.28
CA GLY A 163 26.97 -1.38 -12.20
C GLY A 163 28.08 -2.19 -11.52
N ARG A 164 27.84 -2.80 -10.35
CA ARG A 164 28.81 -3.72 -9.75
C ARG A 164 28.49 -5.14 -10.20
N ILE A 165 29.47 -5.87 -10.74
CA ILE A 165 29.31 -7.26 -11.13
C ILE A 165 30.28 -8.10 -10.30
N LEU A 166 29.77 -9.15 -9.65
CA LEU A 166 30.58 -10.11 -8.90
C LEU A 166 30.60 -11.44 -9.64
N ILE A 167 31.80 -11.85 -10.07
CA ILE A 167 32.05 -13.17 -10.63
C ILE A 167 32.43 -14.11 -9.49
N PHE A 168 31.84 -15.29 -9.44
CA PHE A 168 32.21 -16.27 -8.41
C PHE A 168 33.38 -17.11 -8.94
N ARG A 169 34.33 -17.48 -8.07
CA ARG A 169 35.51 -18.28 -8.45
C ARG A 169 35.11 -19.54 -9.24
N GLY A 170 34.02 -20.21 -8.85
CA GLY A 170 33.53 -21.39 -9.56
C GLY A 170 33.23 -21.15 -11.04
N LEU A 171 32.79 -19.95 -11.45
CA LEU A 171 32.62 -19.63 -12.86
C LEU A 171 33.96 -19.55 -13.60
N ILE A 172 34.98 -18.94 -12.99
CA ILE A 172 36.32 -18.84 -13.56
C ILE A 172 36.97 -20.23 -13.68
N ASP A 173 36.79 -21.08 -12.67
CA ASP A 173 37.38 -22.42 -12.63
C ASP A 173 36.79 -23.35 -13.71
N GLU A 174 35.50 -23.18 -14.04
CA GLU A 174 34.80 -24.01 -15.04
C GLU A 174 34.91 -23.47 -16.48
N ALA A 175 35.13 -22.15 -16.64
CA ALA A 175 35.20 -21.53 -17.96
C ALA A 175 36.37 -22.08 -18.79
N GLN A 176 36.07 -22.56 -20.00
CA GLN A 176 37.06 -23.14 -20.90
C GLN A 176 37.76 -22.08 -21.76
N SER A 177 37.20 -20.88 -21.84
CA SER A 177 37.77 -19.76 -22.58
C SER A 177 37.42 -18.40 -21.96
N PRO A 178 38.22 -17.36 -22.22
CA PRO A 178 37.88 -15.99 -21.83
C PRO A 178 36.56 -15.49 -22.45
N ASP A 179 36.21 -16.01 -23.63
CA ASP A 179 34.99 -15.65 -24.34
C ASP A 179 33.73 -16.13 -23.61
N GLU A 180 33.79 -17.27 -22.90
CA GLU A 180 32.69 -17.74 -22.06
C GLU A 180 32.44 -16.80 -20.88
N VAL A 181 33.50 -16.34 -20.20
CA VAL A 181 33.39 -15.36 -19.11
C VAL A 181 32.86 -14.02 -19.65
N ALA A 182 33.35 -13.58 -20.80
CA ALA A 182 32.85 -12.37 -21.44
C ALA A 182 31.37 -12.48 -21.84
N GLY A 183 30.94 -13.65 -22.29
CA GLY A 183 29.54 -13.95 -22.62
C GLY A 183 28.62 -13.84 -21.40
N VAL A 184 29.04 -14.40 -20.26
CA VAL A 184 28.31 -14.25 -18.99
C VAL A 184 28.27 -12.78 -18.56
N LEU A 185 29.41 -12.09 -18.60
CA LEU A 185 29.47 -10.66 -18.26
C LEU A 185 28.64 -9.75 -19.18
N ALA A 186 28.40 -10.16 -20.42
CA ALA A 186 27.53 -9.42 -21.34
C ALA A 186 26.04 -9.68 -21.08
N HIS A 187 25.71 -10.78 -20.40
CA HIS A 187 24.34 -11.09 -19.97
C HIS A 187 23.94 -10.31 -18.72
N GLU A 188 24.86 -10.22 -17.75
CA GLU A 188 24.71 -9.48 -16.49
C GLU A 188 24.59 -7.95 -16.68
#